data_AF-A0A166KXG5-F1
#
_entry.id   AF-A0A166KXG5-F1
#
_cell.length_a   1.000
_cell.length_b   1.000
_cell.length_c   1.000
_cell.angle_alpha   90.00
_cell.angle_beta   90.00
_cell.angle_gamma   90.00
#
_symmetry.space_group_name_H-M   'P 1'
#
loop_
_entity.id
_entity.type
_entity.pdbx_description
1 polymer ?
#
loop_
_entity_poly.entity_id
_entity_poly.type
_entity_poly.pdbx_seq_one_letter_code
_entity_poly.pdbx_strand_id
1 'polypeptide(L)'
;MSSDYEYSDEDADYYDDDEDMIDGTQEDGQSCRLTHRSTGSASDEEMDMDAFNEDFKVITKATRKSYEIPYESLTQASIEKVMQADIEHISGIFGVDASVASLLLRHMNWNKERLIEKYMDGASAVSEAAGITLPEPPPSPVAPIRSSTSSSSSRLSSGIRRATRRNAAEPTAAATFPSTVKSKRAPALDPEPFVCPICFDDSQTKTLGLECGHQFCTDCWSAYVESKVRDESELSIQCMAEGCSLVAPDVFIETAIAGDKSTWARFHELDIRHFVASNPNLKYCPAPSCTFTVSCPAAASKSSLATVVPTVACEAHHKFCFGCPIDGDHRPVICGIAKMWLKKCHDDSETANWIKSNTKECSKCQSTIEKNGGCNHMTCKKCKYEFCWVCMGPWSEHGTAWYSCNRYDEKDGIDARDAQSKSRSSLERYLHYYNRWANHEQSAKLSMELYSKTEKKMEEMQITSDLTWIEVQFMKKAVDEVDKCRMTLKWTYAMAYYLEKGNEKELYEDNQRDLERAVEDLSELLEQPIEADSIALLRQKVTDKAVYVQKRNEIVLEDTANGFVDGRWRWNVSVDGYHAA
;
A
#
# COMPACT_ATOMS: atom_id res chain seq x y z
N MET A 1 -62.97 25.48 23.23
CA MET A 1 -63.64 25.55 24.55
C MET A 1 -62.58 25.27 25.60
N SER A 2 -62.41 26.23 26.50
CA SER A 2 -61.33 26.39 27.49
C SER A 2 -61.31 25.37 28.62
N SER A 3 -60.12 25.16 29.20
CA SER A 3 -59.80 25.08 30.66
C SER A 3 -58.37 24.48 30.80
N ASP A 4 -57.32 25.24 31.12
CA ASP A 4 -56.89 25.76 32.44
C ASP A 4 -56.80 24.69 33.54
N TYR A 5 -55.56 24.36 33.99
CA TYR A 5 -55.16 23.80 35.29
C TYR A 5 -53.61 23.93 35.38
N GLU A 6 -53.08 24.99 36.01
CA GLU A 6 -52.75 25.16 37.45
C GLU A 6 -51.42 24.53 37.89
N TYR A 7 -50.56 25.43 38.38
CA TYR A 7 -49.19 25.30 38.86
C TYR A 7 -49.23 25.21 40.40
N SER A 8 -48.39 24.38 41.02
CA SER A 8 -48.20 24.37 42.48
C SER A 8 -46.71 24.27 42.78
N ASP A 9 -46.16 25.38 43.27
CA ASP A 9 -44.95 25.45 44.08
C ASP A 9 -45.30 25.05 45.52
N GLU A 10 -44.46 24.24 46.15
CA GLU A 10 -44.31 24.25 47.62
C GLU A 10 -42.83 24.10 47.98
N ASP A 11 -42.30 25.17 48.58
CA ASP A 11 -41.02 25.30 49.28
C ASP A 11 -40.95 24.38 50.52
N ALA A 12 -39.73 23.93 50.86
CA ALA A 12 -39.34 23.71 52.26
C ALA A 12 -37.80 23.63 52.41
N ASP A 13 -37.19 24.76 52.76
CA ASP A 13 -35.85 24.86 53.33
C ASP A 13 -35.83 24.40 54.80
N TYR A 14 -34.80 23.67 55.23
CA TYR A 14 -34.35 23.69 56.63
C TYR A 14 -32.85 23.37 56.77
N TYR A 15 -32.18 24.19 57.58
CA TYR A 15 -30.74 24.30 57.85
C TYR A 15 -30.26 23.43 59.05
N ASP A 16 -28.92 23.47 59.22
CA ASP A 16 -28.05 23.10 60.36
C ASP A 16 -27.63 21.62 60.49
N ASP A 17 -26.35 21.25 60.29
CA ASP A 17 -25.07 21.72 60.84
C ASP A 17 -24.92 21.29 62.31
N ASP A 18 -24.01 20.36 62.57
CA ASP A 18 -23.20 20.30 63.79
C ASP A 18 -22.11 19.22 63.69
N GLU A 19 -20.92 19.68 64.05
CA GLU A 19 -19.64 19.01 64.16
C GLU A 19 -19.59 17.97 65.30
N ASP A 20 -18.60 17.06 65.24
CA ASP A 20 -17.61 16.79 66.33
C ASP A 20 -16.92 15.43 66.09
N MET A 21 -15.61 15.39 65.78
CA MET A 21 -14.43 15.41 66.68
C MET A 21 -13.86 14.01 66.98
N ILE A 22 -12.58 13.79 66.59
CA ILE A 22 -11.44 13.11 67.29
C ILE A 22 -10.40 12.69 66.21
N ASP A 23 -9.26 13.40 66.07
CA ASP A 23 -8.01 13.35 66.88
C ASP A 23 -7.22 12.04 66.67
N GLY A 24 -5.94 12.00 66.26
CA GLY A 24 -4.95 13.03 65.96
C GLY A 24 -3.56 12.38 65.81
N THR A 25 -2.52 13.23 65.92
CA THR A 25 -1.06 12.98 65.96
C THR A 25 -0.33 12.82 64.60
N GLN A 26 0.81 13.45 64.32
CA GLN A 26 1.53 14.64 64.83
C GLN A 26 2.73 14.89 63.89
N GLU A 27 3.38 16.05 64.07
CA GLU A 27 4.73 16.44 63.61
C GLU A 27 4.85 17.61 62.59
N ASP A 28 4.52 18.80 63.11
CA ASP A 28 5.39 19.96 63.38
C ASP A 28 6.40 20.39 62.30
N GLY A 29 6.56 21.66 61.88
CA GLY A 29 6.30 22.92 62.59
C GLY A 29 7.55 23.82 62.57
N GLN A 30 7.57 24.79 61.66
CA GLN A 30 8.56 25.87 61.43
C GLN A 30 8.99 26.72 62.64
N SER A 31 10.26 27.17 62.66
CA SER A 31 10.78 28.53 63.02
C SER A 31 12.28 28.44 63.41
N CYS A 32 13.18 29.43 63.34
CA CYS A 32 13.19 30.85 62.97
C CYS A 32 14.65 31.38 63.03
N ARG A 33 14.93 32.46 62.26
CA ARG A 33 15.83 33.62 62.52
C ARG A 33 17.30 33.49 62.98
N LEU A 34 18.17 34.02 62.10
CA LEU A 34 19.21 35.07 62.28
C LEU A 34 20.34 34.90 63.32
N THR A 35 21.60 34.92 62.82
CA THR A 35 22.72 35.65 63.44
C THR A 35 23.69 36.21 62.39
N HIS A 36 24.04 37.50 62.54
CA HIS A 36 25.07 38.26 61.82
C HIS A 36 26.50 37.90 62.27
N ARG A 37 27.50 37.88 61.34
CA ARG A 37 28.80 38.57 61.52
C ARG A 37 29.63 38.71 60.21
N SER A 38 29.95 39.97 59.88
CA SER A 38 31.09 40.58 59.13
C SER A 38 32.34 39.72 58.87
N THR A 39 33.19 39.90 57.82
CA THR A 39 33.66 41.05 56.99
C THR A 39 34.50 40.51 55.81
N GLY A 40 34.57 41.20 54.66
CA GLY A 40 35.67 41.02 53.69
C GLY A 40 35.36 41.50 52.27
N SER A 41 36.23 42.31 51.68
CA SER A 41 36.07 43.09 50.44
C SER A 41 36.47 42.37 49.14
N ALA A 42 35.77 42.73 48.05
CA ALA A 42 36.23 42.96 46.66
C ALA A 42 37.22 41.98 45.99
N SER A 43 36.76 41.29 44.92
CA SER A 43 37.32 41.33 43.56
C SER A 43 36.57 40.38 42.61
N ASP A 44 36.36 40.83 41.37
CA ASP A 44 35.90 40.05 40.21
C ASP A 44 36.69 38.75 40.02
N GLU A 45 36.02 37.59 39.91
CA GLU A 45 36.43 36.47 39.05
C GLU A 45 35.19 35.65 38.64
N GLU A 46 35.02 35.48 37.33
CA GLU A 46 33.99 34.68 36.66
C GLU A 46 34.09 33.20 37.08
N MET A 47 32.99 32.61 37.57
CA MET A 47 32.89 31.17 37.83
C MET A 47 31.77 30.54 37.00
N ASP A 48 32.22 29.72 36.07
CA ASP A 48 31.51 28.86 35.12
C ASP A 48 30.55 27.88 35.84
N MET A 49 29.27 27.91 35.46
CA MET A 49 28.15 27.22 36.13
C MET A 49 27.58 26.07 35.29
N ASP A 50 28.42 25.37 34.52
CA ASP A 50 28.03 24.20 33.70
C ASP A 50 28.37 22.86 34.37
N ALA A 51 27.80 22.56 35.56
CA ALA A 51 28.05 21.29 36.23
C ALA A 51 26.83 20.62 36.91
N PHE A 52 25.59 20.94 36.51
CA PHE A 52 24.39 20.33 37.11
C PHE A 52 23.22 20.02 36.15
N ASN A 53 23.47 19.70 34.88
CA ASN A 53 22.37 19.36 33.96
C ASN A 53 22.55 18.11 33.08
N GLU A 54 23.33 17.12 33.55
CA GLU A 54 23.59 15.87 32.81
C GLU A 54 22.83 14.64 33.36
N ASP A 55 21.76 14.79 34.15
CA ASP A 55 21.04 13.62 34.73
C ASP A 55 19.51 13.70 34.72
N PHE A 56 18.91 14.35 33.72
CA PHE A 56 17.49 14.14 33.41
C PHE A 56 17.17 14.25 31.91
N LYS A 57 17.88 13.46 31.08
CA LYS A 57 17.37 13.11 29.75
C LYS A 57 16.43 11.90 29.89
N VAL A 58 15.16 12.18 30.16
CA VAL A 58 14.11 11.22 29.82
C VAL A 58 14.11 11.09 28.30
N ILE A 59 14.78 10.07 27.79
CA ILE A 59 14.57 9.59 26.44
C ILE A 59 13.17 8.98 26.44
N THR A 60 12.14 9.81 26.23
CA THR A 60 10.84 9.29 25.81
C THR A 60 11.06 8.71 24.41
N LYS A 61 11.36 7.41 24.32
CA LYS A 61 11.07 6.68 23.08
C LYS A 61 9.60 6.96 22.82
N ALA A 62 9.28 7.71 21.77
CA ALA A 62 7.90 7.99 21.40
C ALA A 62 7.17 6.64 21.32
N THR A 63 6.26 6.40 22.25
CA THR A 63 5.45 5.20 22.25
C THR A 63 4.60 5.28 21.00
N ARG A 64 4.78 4.29 20.11
CA ARG A 64 4.03 4.21 18.86
C ARG A 64 2.53 4.24 19.15
N LYS A 65 1.80 5.04 18.39
CA LYS A 65 0.36 5.23 18.59
C LYS A 65 -0.42 3.99 18.17
N SER A 66 -1.61 3.79 18.74
CA SER A 66 -2.41 2.58 18.50
C SER A 66 -2.85 2.40 17.04
N TYR A 67 -3.00 3.51 16.30
CA TYR A 67 -3.37 3.53 14.89
C TYR A 67 -2.19 3.40 13.90
N GLU A 68 -0.95 3.30 14.39
CA GLU A 68 0.26 3.15 13.58
C GLU A 68 0.67 1.68 13.47
N ILE A 69 1.12 1.25 12.30
CA ILE A 69 1.53 -0.14 12.00
C ILE A 69 3.05 -0.24 11.74
N PRO A 70 3.70 -1.40 12.01
CA PRO A 70 5.10 -1.57 11.68
C PRO A 70 5.21 -1.86 10.19
N TYR A 71 6.06 -1.12 9.50
CA TYR A 71 6.38 -1.38 8.12
C TYR A 71 7.82 -0.97 7.83
N GLU A 72 8.37 -1.52 6.76
CA GLU A 72 9.70 -1.21 6.27
C GLU A 72 9.61 -0.85 4.78
N SER A 73 10.26 0.23 4.38
CA SER A 73 10.45 0.55 2.95
C SER A 73 11.71 -0.16 2.46
N LEU A 74 11.61 -0.80 1.30
CA LEU A 74 12.65 -1.58 0.67
C LEU A 74 12.95 -1.02 -0.72
N THR A 75 14.24 -0.85 -0.99
CA THR A 75 14.74 -0.55 -2.34
C THR A 75 14.59 -1.77 -3.25
N GLN A 76 14.62 -1.53 -4.56
CA GLN A 76 14.63 -2.62 -5.55
C GLN A 76 15.80 -3.60 -5.33
N ALA A 77 17.00 -3.09 -5.05
CA ALA A 77 18.17 -3.92 -4.77
C ALA A 77 18.03 -4.77 -3.49
N SER A 78 17.27 -4.29 -2.49
CA SER A 78 16.95 -5.08 -1.30
C SER A 78 16.04 -6.26 -1.64
N ILE A 79 15.05 -6.06 -2.52
CA ILE A 79 14.17 -7.13 -2.99
C ILE A 79 14.94 -8.17 -3.80
N GLU A 80 15.80 -7.73 -4.71
CA GLU A 80 16.67 -8.60 -5.51
C GLU A 80 17.55 -9.50 -4.63
N LYS A 81 18.11 -8.96 -3.54
CA LYS A 81 18.87 -9.76 -2.56
C LYS A 81 18.02 -10.84 -1.90
N VAL A 82 16.76 -10.55 -1.59
CA VAL A 82 15.84 -11.53 -1.01
C VAL A 82 15.49 -12.61 -2.05
N MET A 83 15.20 -12.22 -3.29
CA MET A 83 14.98 -13.16 -4.39
C MET A 83 16.18 -14.09 -4.60
N GLN A 84 17.38 -13.52 -4.64
CA GLN A 84 18.62 -14.27 -4.81
C GLN A 84 18.87 -15.24 -3.66
N ALA A 85 18.64 -14.82 -2.41
CA ALA A 85 18.74 -15.70 -1.25
C ALA A 85 17.74 -16.87 -1.30
N ASP A 86 16.53 -16.61 -1.81
CA ASP A 86 15.51 -17.65 -2.00
C ASP A 86 15.90 -18.65 -3.09
N ILE A 87 16.47 -18.17 -4.20
CA ILE A 87 17.01 -18.99 -5.28
C ILE A 87 18.17 -19.86 -4.77
N GLU A 88 19.12 -19.28 -4.05
CA GLU A 88 20.28 -20.00 -3.49
C GLU A 88 19.84 -21.07 -2.49
N HIS A 89 18.84 -20.77 -1.66
CA HIS A 89 18.30 -21.74 -0.70
C HIS A 89 17.66 -22.95 -1.42
N ILE A 90 16.84 -22.71 -2.44
CA ILE A 90 16.21 -23.79 -3.21
C ILE A 90 17.24 -24.58 -4.03
N SER A 91 18.20 -23.88 -4.66
CA SER A 91 19.32 -24.51 -5.37
C SER A 91 20.13 -25.43 -4.44
N GLY A 92 20.40 -24.99 -3.21
CA GLY A 92 21.11 -25.78 -2.19
C GLY A 92 20.35 -27.01 -1.70
N ILE A 93 19.02 -26.94 -1.56
CA ILE A 93 18.19 -28.07 -1.11
C ILE A 93 18.02 -29.11 -2.23
N PHE A 94 17.69 -28.68 -3.45
CA PHE A 94 17.38 -29.59 -4.56
C PHE A 94 18.63 -30.03 -5.34
N GLY A 95 19.77 -29.33 -5.19
CA GLY A 95 20.98 -29.60 -5.95
C GLY A 95 20.87 -29.24 -7.43
N VAL A 96 20.02 -28.26 -7.77
CA VAL A 96 19.79 -27.77 -9.13
C VAL A 96 20.50 -26.44 -9.37
N ASP A 97 20.74 -26.09 -10.64
CA ASP A 97 21.30 -24.79 -11.02
C ASP A 97 20.38 -23.62 -10.59
N ALA A 98 20.96 -22.45 -10.35
CA ALA A 98 20.23 -21.25 -9.95
C ALA A 98 19.14 -20.85 -10.97
N SER A 99 19.41 -21.04 -12.27
CA SER A 99 18.43 -20.76 -13.33
C SER A 99 17.21 -21.69 -13.25
N VAL A 100 17.43 -22.96 -12.92
CA VAL A 100 16.36 -23.96 -12.71
C VAL A 100 15.58 -23.65 -11.44
N ALA A 101 16.27 -23.29 -10.35
CA ALA A 101 15.63 -22.90 -9.09
C ALA A 101 14.73 -21.66 -9.27
N SER A 102 15.19 -20.66 -10.03
CA SER A 102 14.39 -19.47 -10.39
C SER A 102 13.08 -19.85 -11.11
N LEU A 103 13.15 -20.72 -12.13
CA LEU A 103 11.96 -21.20 -12.85
C LEU A 103 10.98 -21.97 -11.95
N LEU A 104 11.50 -22.85 -11.08
CA LEU A 104 10.68 -23.59 -10.11
C LEU A 104 9.96 -22.66 -9.13
N LEU A 105 10.66 -21.63 -8.63
CA LEU A 105 10.10 -20.62 -7.74
C LEU A 105 9.02 -19.81 -8.45
N ARG A 106 9.25 -19.38 -9.70
CA ARG A 106 8.23 -18.67 -10.49
C ARG A 106 6.98 -19.53 -10.71
N HIS A 107 7.14 -20.80 -11.07
CA HIS A 107 6.01 -21.71 -11.26
C HIS A 107 5.15 -21.88 -10.00
N MET A 108 5.77 -21.83 -8.83
CA MET A 108 5.09 -21.96 -7.53
C MET A 108 4.73 -20.62 -6.88
N ASN A 109 4.72 -19.52 -7.64
CA ASN A 109 4.47 -18.16 -7.14
C ASN A 109 5.32 -17.84 -5.91
N TRP A 110 6.61 -18.15 -5.96
CA TRP A 110 7.60 -17.89 -4.91
C TRP A 110 7.25 -18.47 -3.52
N ASN A 111 6.37 -19.46 -3.45
CA ASN A 111 6.07 -20.18 -2.21
C ASN A 111 7.08 -21.31 -1.98
N LYS A 112 8.15 -21.00 -1.26
CA LYS A 112 9.25 -21.92 -0.95
C LYS A 112 8.80 -23.22 -0.26
N GLU A 113 7.96 -23.10 0.77
CA GLU A 113 7.52 -24.26 1.57
C GLU A 113 6.74 -25.24 0.72
N ARG A 114 5.74 -24.74 -0.02
CA ARG A 114 4.92 -25.55 -0.91
C ARG A 114 5.71 -26.15 -2.08
N LEU A 115 6.73 -25.43 -2.57
CA LEU A 115 7.65 -25.95 -3.58
C LEU A 115 8.46 -27.12 -3.04
N ILE A 116 9.04 -27.00 -1.84
CA ILE A 116 9.80 -28.06 -1.18
C ILE A 116 8.94 -29.31 -0.98
N GLU A 117 7.73 -29.16 -0.43
CA GLU A 117 6.82 -30.29 -0.22
C GLU A 117 6.52 -31.04 -1.53
N LYS A 118 6.06 -30.31 -2.56
CA LYS A 118 5.72 -30.94 -3.85
C LYS A 118 6.92 -31.53 -4.57
N TYR A 119 8.08 -30.89 -4.50
CA TYR A 119 9.29 -31.38 -5.16
C TYR A 119 9.77 -32.69 -4.51
N MET A 120 9.63 -32.81 -3.18
CA MET A 120 9.92 -34.05 -2.45
C MET A 120 8.91 -35.17 -2.77
N ASP A 121 7.64 -34.83 -3.04
CA ASP A 121 6.62 -35.79 -3.47
C ASP A 121 6.84 -36.29 -4.92
N GLY A 122 7.45 -35.49 -5.79
CA GLY A 122 7.66 -35.86 -7.19
C GLY A 122 8.45 -34.83 -8.01
N ALA A 123 9.78 -34.89 -7.93
CA ALA A 123 10.68 -33.96 -8.61
C ALA A 123 10.47 -33.88 -10.15
N SER A 124 10.31 -35.03 -10.82
CA SER A 124 10.12 -35.07 -12.28
C SER A 124 8.81 -34.41 -12.72
N ALA A 125 7.72 -34.68 -12.01
CA ALA A 125 6.41 -34.10 -12.34
C ALA A 125 6.39 -32.57 -12.15
N VAL A 126 7.04 -32.07 -11.09
CA VAL A 126 7.15 -30.62 -10.86
C VAL A 126 8.04 -29.96 -11.91
N SER A 127 9.14 -30.61 -12.30
CA SER A 127 10.06 -30.09 -13.32
C SER A 127 9.44 -30.07 -14.72
N GLU A 128 8.64 -31.08 -15.07
CA GLU A 128 7.85 -31.11 -16.31
C GLU A 128 6.75 -30.04 -16.32
N ALA A 129 6.02 -29.88 -15.21
CA ALA A 129 4.97 -28.87 -15.10
C ALA A 129 5.51 -27.43 -15.15
N ALA A 130 6.73 -27.21 -14.66
CA ALA A 130 7.44 -25.94 -14.75
C ALA A 130 8.10 -25.71 -16.13
N GLY A 131 8.04 -26.68 -17.04
CA GLY A 131 8.62 -26.58 -18.38
C GLY A 131 10.15 -26.65 -18.41
N ILE A 132 10.76 -27.27 -17.40
CA ILE A 132 12.23 -27.43 -17.30
C ILE A 132 12.68 -28.69 -18.04
N THR A 133 11.86 -29.74 -18.00
CA THR A 133 12.10 -31.00 -18.73
C THR A 133 10.90 -31.33 -19.60
N LEU A 134 11.13 -31.91 -20.78
CA LEU A 134 10.04 -32.41 -21.62
C LEU A 134 9.54 -33.76 -21.07
N PRO A 135 8.24 -34.07 -21.14
CA PRO A 135 7.72 -35.37 -20.76
C PRO A 135 8.34 -36.48 -21.61
N GLU A 136 8.78 -37.57 -20.97
CA GLU A 136 9.37 -38.71 -21.66
C GLU A 136 8.36 -39.30 -22.68
N PRO A 137 8.74 -39.55 -23.94
CA PRO A 137 7.83 -40.18 -24.89
C PRO A 137 7.39 -41.56 -24.37
N PRO A 138 6.12 -41.97 -24.57
CA PRO A 138 5.65 -43.27 -24.10
C PRO A 138 6.53 -44.38 -24.67
N PRO A 139 6.89 -45.41 -23.87
CA PRO A 139 7.77 -46.47 -24.33
C PRO A 139 7.16 -47.12 -25.57
N SER A 140 7.85 -46.99 -26.71
CA SER A 140 7.48 -47.69 -27.93
C SER A 140 7.47 -49.20 -27.65
N PRO A 141 6.43 -49.94 -28.08
CA PRO A 141 6.35 -51.37 -27.80
C PRO A 141 7.54 -52.08 -28.44
N VAL A 142 8.44 -52.59 -27.59
CA VAL A 142 9.56 -53.43 -27.99
C VAL A 142 8.99 -54.67 -28.67
N ALA A 143 9.23 -54.80 -29.99
CA ALA A 143 8.88 -56.00 -30.72
C ALA A 143 9.59 -57.22 -30.08
N PRO A 144 8.88 -58.33 -29.81
CA PRO A 144 9.47 -59.45 -29.10
C PRO A 144 10.51 -60.16 -29.98
N ILE A 145 11.76 -60.14 -29.51
CA ILE A 145 12.84 -60.99 -30.01
C ILE A 145 12.48 -62.44 -29.68
N ARG A 146 12.05 -63.22 -30.68
CA ARG A 146 11.90 -64.67 -30.55
C ARG A 146 13.28 -65.33 -30.62
N SER A 147 13.85 -65.64 -29.46
CA SER A 147 14.88 -66.65 -29.30
C SER A 147 14.22 -67.95 -28.83
N SER A 148 14.25 -69.00 -29.66
CA SER A 148 13.96 -70.36 -29.23
C SER A 148 14.92 -71.32 -29.91
N THR A 149 15.86 -71.83 -29.12
CA THR A 149 16.75 -72.94 -29.42
C THR A 149 15.99 -74.28 -29.42
N SER A 150 16.35 -75.10 -30.41
CA SER A 150 16.17 -76.55 -30.63
C SER A 150 15.43 -77.41 -29.59
N SER A 151 14.48 -78.23 -30.07
CA SER A 151 14.72 -79.66 -30.37
C SER A 151 13.41 -80.39 -30.68
N SER A 152 13.35 -81.10 -31.82
CA SER A 152 12.75 -82.44 -31.95
C SER A 152 12.82 -82.94 -33.40
N SER A 153 13.21 -84.20 -33.47
CA SER A 153 13.57 -85.02 -34.63
C SER A 153 12.44 -85.34 -35.60
N SER A 154 12.73 -85.38 -36.90
CA SER A 154 12.26 -86.46 -37.79
C SER A 154 12.99 -86.48 -39.12
N ARG A 155 13.25 -87.71 -39.57
CA ARG A 155 14.12 -88.15 -40.67
C ARG A 155 13.47 -88.02 -42.06
N LEU A 156 14.32 -88.30 -43.06
CA LEU A 156 14.08 -88.68 -44.47
C LEU A 156 14.16 -87.52 -45.46
N SER A 157 14.76 -87.62 -46.66
CA SER A 157 15.73 -88.54 -47.26
C SER A 157 16.02 -88.02 -48.67
N SER A 158 17.29 -88.09 -49.09
CA SER A 158 17.77 -88.33 -50.46
C SER A 158 17.56 -87.25 -51.54
N GLY A 159 18.69 -86.78 -52.12
CA GLY A 159 18.63 -85.93 -53.32
C GLY A 159 19.95 -85.39 -53.88
N ILE A 160 20.96 -86.25 -54.07
CA ILE A 160 21.94 -86.26 -55.18
C ILE A 160 22.74 -84.96 -55.54
N ARG A 161 24.02 -84.99 -55.15
CA ARG A 161 25.29 -84.79 -55.91
C ARG A 161 25.44 -83.57 -56.87
N ARG A 162 26.49 -82.76 -56.64
CA ARG A 162 27.74 -82.82 -57.44
C ARG A 162 28.93 -82.15 -56.73
N ALA A 163 30.11 -82.72 -56.95
CA ALA A 163 31.39 -82.35 -56.38
C ALA A 163 32.39 -81.98 -57.48
N THR A 164 33.28 -81.02 -57.21
CA THR A 164 34.65 -80.90 -57.76
C THR A 164 35.49 -80.13 -56.72
N ARG A 165 36.28 -80.84 -55.90
CA ARG A 165 37.74 -81.10 -56.03
C ARG A 165 38.61 -79.83 -55.93
N ARG A 166 39.31 -79.65 -54.79
CA ARG A 166 40.75 -79.94 -54.51
C ARG A 166 41.66 -78.78 -54.96
N ASN A 167 42.72 -78.34 -54.28
CA ASN A 167 43.39 -78.58 -52.99
C ASN A 167 44.37 -77.37 -52.86
N ALA A 168 44.41 -76.66 -51.73
CA ALA A 168 45.45 -76.71 -50.67
C ALA A 168 46.88 -76.32 -51.10
N ALA A 169 47.40 -75.22 -50.52
CA ALA A 169 48.70 -75.17 -49.83
C ALA A 169 48.97 -73.77 -49.21
N GLU A 170 49.30 -73.74 -47.92
CA GLU A 170 50.13 -72.75 -47.20
C GLU A 170 51.58 -72.70 -47.81
N PRO A 171 52.56 -71.83 -47.43
CA PRO A 171 52.78 -71.19 -46.13
C PRO A 171 53.49 -69.79 -46.10
N THR A 172 53.63 -69.28 -44.87
CA THR A 172 54.60 -68.36 -44.24
C THR A 172 55.66 -67.53 -45.03
N ALA A 173 55.81 -66.29 -44.52
CA ALA A 173 57.04 -65.52 -44.26
C ALA A 173 57.66 -64.59 -45.35
N ALA A 174 57.37 -63.30 -45.17
CA ALA A 174 58.24 -62.11 -45.10
C ALA A 174 59.49 -61.96 -46.00
N ALA A 175 59.50 -60.86 -46.78
CA ALA A 175 60.67 -60.00 -47.01
C ALA A 175 60.23 -58.54 -47.33
N THR A 176 61.11 -57.59 -47.03
CA THR A 176 60.84 -56.16 -46.72
C THR A 176 61.37 -55.19 -47.80
N PHE A 177 60.94 -53.89 -47.69
CA PHE A 177 61.55 -52.61 -48.15
C PHE A 177 61.09 -51.96 -49.48
N PRO A 178 61.19 -50.61 -49.67
CA PRO A 178 60.38 -49.58 -48.99
C PRO A 178 59.90 -48.40 -49.90
N SER A 179 59.21 -47.43 -49.27
CA SER A 179 59.14 -45.98 -49.58
C SER A 179 57.94 -45.37 -50.34
N THR A 180 57.12 -44.69 -49.52
CA THR A 180 56.56 -43.33 -49.67
C THR A 180 55.78 -42.93 -50.94
N VAL A 181 54.44 -42.82 -50.83
CA VAL A 181 53.66 -41.75 -51.49
C VAL A 181 52.50 -41.29 -50.58
N LYS A 182 52.31 -39.97 -50.53
CA LYS A 182 51.51 -39.14 -49.64
C LYS A 182 50.00 -39.45 -49.67
N SER A 183 49.39 -39.45 -48.48
CA SER A 183 47.93 -39.46 -48.26
C SER A 183 47.28 -38.18 -48.79
N LYS A 184 46.32 -38.31 -49.70
CA LYS A 184 45.42 -37.23 -50.11
C LYS A 184 44.26 -37.17 -49.12
N ARG A 185 44.19 -36.04 -48.40
CA ARG A 185 43.09 -35.59 -47.55
C ARG A 185 41.81 -35.48 -48.39
N ALA A 186 40.72 -36.10 -47.95
CA ALA A 186 39.38 -35.84 -48.48
C ALA A 186 38.97 -34.37 -48.17
N PRO A 187 38.19 -33.70 -49.03
CA PRO A 187 37.73 -32.35 -48.75
C PRO A 187 36.75 -32.36 -47.57
N ALA A 188 36.85 -31.35 -46.71
CA ALA A 188 35.81 -31.04 -45.74
C ALA A 188 34.52 -30.71 -46.52
N LEU A 189 33.42 -31.39 -46.20
CA LEU A 189 32.09 -30.99 -46.65
C LEU A 189 31.80 -29.63 -46.03
N ASP A 190 31.43 -28.66 -46.87
CA ASP A 190 30.93 -27.36 -46.43
C ASP A 190 29.73 -27.57 -45.49
N PRO A 191 29.60 -26.82 -44.37
CA PRO A 191 28.42 -26.92 -43.52
C PRO A 191 27.18 -26.55 -44.34
N GLU A 192 26.14 -27.40 -44.31
CA GLU A 192 24.87 -27.05 -44.94
C GLU A 192 24.37 -25.71 -44.38
N PRO A 193 23.89 -24.79 -45.24
CA PRO A 193 23.39 -23.50 -44.79
C PRO A 193 22.15 -23.71 -43.92
N PHE A 194 22.21 -23.26 -42.67
CA PHE A 194 21.06 -23.27 -41.78
C PHE A 194 20.03 -22.26 -42.29
N VAL A 195 18.80 -22.73 -42.50
CA VAL A 195 17.65 -21.88 -42.86
C VAL A 195 16.75 -21.79 -41.63
N CYS A 196 16.51 -20.59 -41.14
CA CYS A 196 15.68 -20.40 -39.95
C CYS A 196 14.21 -20.81 -40.22
N PRO A 197 13.58 -21.68 -39.41
CA PRO A 197 12.18 -22.09 -39.61
C PRO A 197 11.14 -20.96 -39.49
N ILE A 198 11.52 -19.82 -38.91
CA ILE A 198 10.62 -18.68 -38.64
C ILE A 198 10.70 -17.63 -39.74
N CYS A 199 11.90 -17.12 -40.04
CA CYS A 199 12.09 -16.06 -41.04
C CYS A 199 12.49 -16.58 -42.42
N PHE A 200 12.82 -17.87 -42.57
CA PHE A 200 13.31 -18.50 -43.80
C PHE A 200 14.57 -17.84 -44.39
N ASP A 201 15.33 -17.11 -43.56
CA ASP A 201 16.60 -16.49 -43.93
C ASP A 201 17.74 -17.52 -43.79
N ASP A 202 18.56 -17.62 -44.84
CA ASP A 202 19.73 -18.48 -44.98
C ASP A 202 21.05 -17.71 -44.81
N SER A 203 21.00 -16.38 -44.69
CA SER A 203 22.17 -15.51 -44.52
C SER A 203 22.67 -15.41 -43.07
N GLN A 204 21.86 -15.84 -42.10
CA GLN A 204 22.19 -15.75 -40.67
C GLN A 204 22.98 -16.97 -40.19
N THR A 205 24.20 -16.72 -39.74
CA THR A 205 25.14 -17.77 -39.28
C THR A 205 25.04 -18.09 -37.79
N LYS A 206 24.30 -17.29 -37.01
CA LYS A 206 24.18 -17.46 -35.56
C LYS A 206 22.81 -18.04 -35.21
N THR A 207 22.82 -19.22 -34.61
CA THR A 207 21.63 -19.91 -34.10
C THR A 207 21.69 -20.04 -32.59
N LEU A 208 20.52 -20.00 -31.97
CA LEU A 208 20.33 -20.30 -30.57
C LEU A 208 19.25 -21.38 -30.45
N GLY A 209 19.46 -22.32 -29.54
CA GLY A 209 18.52 -23.39 -29.26
C GLY A 209 18.50 -23.74 -27.78
N LEU A 210 17.34 -24.21 -27.33
CA LEU A 210 17.17 -24.74 -25.98
C LEU A 210 17.49 -26.25 -25.95
N GLU A 211 17.42 -26.87 -24.77
CA GLU A 211 17.71 -28.30 -24.59
C GLU A 211 16.75 -29.24 -25.36
N CYS A 212 15.59 -28.74 -25.78
CA CYS A 212 14.67 -29.45 -26.68
C CYS A 212 15.25 -29.72 -28.09
N GLY A 213 16.39 -29.11 -28.46
CA GLY A 213 17.05 -29.31 -29.75
C GLY A 213 16.53 -28.43 -30.89
N HIS A 214 15.46 -27.66 -30.67
CA HIS A 214 14.97 -26.68 -31.66
C HIS A 214 15.91 -25.47 -31.75
N GLN A 215 16.35 -25.16 -32.98
CA GLN A 215 17.25 -24.04 -33.25
C GLN A 215 16.57 -22.98 -34.11
N PHE A 216 16.80 -21.72 -33.76
CA PHE A 216 16.29 -20.55 -34.47
C PHE A 216 17.39 -19.50 -34.57
N CYS A 217 17.31 -18.58 -35.53
CA CYS A 217 18.28 -17.50 -35.63
C CYS A 217 18.18 -16.52 -34.45
N THR A 218 19.27 -15.82 -34.15
CA THR A 218 19.32 -14.83 -33.04
C THR A 218 18.29 -13.72 -33.20
N ASP A 219 18.02 -13.29 -34.43
CA ASP A 219 17.11 -12.18 -34.69
C ASP A 219 15.65 -12.57 -34.39
N CYS A 220 15.26 -13.80 -34.74
CA CYS A 220 13.93 -14.32 -34.40
C CYS A 220 13.77 -14.49 -32.89
N TRP A 221 14.80 -14.99 -32.20
CA TRP A 221 14.78 -15.06 -30.74
C TRP A 221 14.67 -13.69 -30.08
N SER A 222 15.45 -12.72 -30.54
CA SER A 222 15.41 -11.35 -30.04
C SER A 222 14.03 -10.72 -30.22
N ALA A 223 13.47 -10.79 -31.44
CA ALA A 223 12.14 -10.25 -31.73
C ALA A 223 11.03 -10.97 -30.94
N TYR A 224 11.13 -12.29 -30.76
CA TYR A 224 10.18 -13.06 -29.99
C TYR A 224 10.22 -12.71 -28.51
N VAL A 225 11.42 -12.66 -27.90
CA VAL A 225 11.59 -12.25 -26.51
C VAL A 225 11.11 -10.81 -26.31
N GLU A 226 11.48 -9.91 -27.22
CA GLU A 226 11.05 -8.51 -27.17
C GLU A 226 9.51 -8.40 -27.16
N SER A 227 8.82 -9.09 -28.08
CA SER A 227 7.36 -9.06 -28.14
C SER A 227 6.73 -9.69 -26.89
N LYS A 228 7.25 -10.83 -26.40
CA LYS A 228 6.76 -11.48 -25.18
C LYS A 228 6.91 -10.62 -23.93
N VAL A 229 8.03 -9.91 -23.80
CA VAL A 229 8.31 -9.07 -22.63
C VAL A 229 7.59 -7.71 -22.70
N ARG A 230 7.57 -7.07 -23.87
CA ARG A 230 7.06 -5.70 -24.03
C ARG A 230 5.57 -5.65 -24.30
N ASP A 231 5.07 -6.50 -25.18
CA ASP A 231 3.67 -6.48 -25.61
C ASP A 231 2.80 -7.34 -24.69
N GLU A 232 3.24 -8.56 -24.41
CA GLU A 232 2.46 -9.54 -23.63
C GLU A 232 2.75 -9.49 -22.11
N SER A 233 3.89 -8.89 -21.70
CA SER A 233 4.35 -8.85 -20.30
C SER A 233 4.46 -10.24 -19.65
N GLU A 234 4.87 -11.25 -20.43
CA GLU A 234 5.02 -12.63 -20.00
C GLU A 234 6.45 -12.91 -19.48
N LEU A 235 6.55 -13.59 -18.33
CA LEU A 235 7.83 -13.98 -17.73
C LEU A 235 8.30 -15.39 -18.12
N SER A 236 7.37 -16.26 -18.48
CA SER A 236 7.66 -17.66 -18.83
C SER A 236 7.73 -17.82 -20.35
N ILE A 237 8.89 -17.49 -20.92
CA ILE A 237 9.09 -17.53 -22.38
C ILE A 237 9.33 -18.97 -22.83
N GLN A 238 8.37 -19.56 -23.51
CA GLN A 238 8.47 -20.92 -24.05
C GLN A 238 9.19 -20.97 -25.39
N CYS A 239 9.70 -22.16 -25.76
CA CYS A 239 10.26 -22.44 -27.07
C CYS A 239 9.29 -22.05 -28.21
N MET A 240 9.82 -21.48 -29.29
CA MET A 240 9.01 -21.08 -30.47
C MET A 240 8.49 -22.27 -31.30
N ALA A 241 8.92 -23.51 -31.02
CA ALA A 241 8.47 -24.69 -31.74
C ALA A 241 7.04 -25.08 -31.33
N GLU A 242 6.22 -25.45 -32.31
CA GLU A 242 4.85 -25.91 -32.06
C GLU A 242 4.83 -27.16 -31.16
N GLY A 243 4.05 -27.11 -30.07
CA GLY A 243 3.91 -28.21 -29.13
C GLY A 243 5.07 -28.38 -28.14
N CYS A 244 6.07 -27.50 -28.15
CA CYS A 244 7.16 -27.52 -27.17
C CYS A 244 6.84 -26.66 -25.95
N SER A 245 6.76 -27.26 -24.77
CA SER A 245 6.46 -26.57 -23.50
C SER A 245 7.72 -26.19 -22.69
N LEU A 246 8.90 -26.29 -23.30
CA LEU A 246 10.16 -25.98 -22.61
C LEU A 246 10.30 -24.46 -22.43
N VAL A 247 10.57 -24.02 -21.20
CA VAL A 247 10.75 -22.60 -20.83
C VAL A 247 12.23 -22.23 -20.92
N ALA A 248 12.51 -21.08 -21.52
CA ALA A 248 13.85 -20.54 -21.64
C ALA A 248 14.38 -20.05 -20.27
N PRO A 249 15.57 -20.50 -19.84
CA PRO A 249 16.23 -19.97 -18.65
C PRO A 249 16.63 -18.51 -18.79
N ASP A 250 16.76 -17.79 -17.68
CA ASP A 250 17.09 -16.35 -17.67
C ASP A 250 18.39 -16.01 -18.40
N VAL A 251 19.42 -16.84 -18.22
CA VAL A 251 20.72 -16.70 -18.88
C VAL A 251 20.59 -16.83 -20.41
N PHE A 252 19.66 -17.67 -20.87
CA PHE A 252 19.37 -17.81 -22.30
C PHE A 252 18.64 -16.57 -22.83
N ILE A 253 17.66 -16.05 -22.08
CA ILE A 253 16.92 -14.83 -22.43
C ILE A 253 17.89 -13.64 -22.54
N GLU A 254 18.81 -13.47 -21.59
CA GLU A 254 19.83 -12.41 -21.62
C GLU A 254 20.73 -12.52 -22.87
N THR A 255 21.10 -13.74 -23.25
CA THR A 255 21.90 -14.01 -24.43
C THR A 255 21.11 -13.76 -25.73
N ALA A 256 19.83 -14.12 -25.75
CA ALA A 256 18.95 -14.03 -26.91
C ALA A 256 18.69 -12.59 -27.37
N ILE A 257 18.58 -11.64 -26.44
CA ILE A 257 18.36 -10.21 -26.73
C ILE A 257 19.63 -9.45 -27.13
N ALA A 258 20.77 -10.15 -27.29
CA ALA A 258 22.03 -9.62 -27.81
C ALA A 258 22.51 -8.28 -27.19
N GLY A 259 22.18 -8.04 -25.92
CA GLY A 259 22.56 -6.84 -25.18
C GLY A 259 21.57 -5.66 -25.23
N ASP A 260 20.31 -5.87 -25.67
CA ASP A 260 19.26 -4.86 -25.47
C ASP A 260 18.93 -4.68 -23.99
N LYS A 261 19.52 -3.63 -23.41
CA LYS A 261 19.36 -3.26 -22.01
C LYS A 261 17.93 -2.84 -21.67
N SER A 262 17.16 -2.32 -22.63
CA SER A 262 15.80 -1.86 -22.37
C SER A 262 14.86 -3.04 -22.13
N THR A 263 14.89 -4.03 -23.01
CA THR A 263 14.09 -5.26 -22.86
C THR A 263 14.54 -6.05 -21.63
N TRP A 264 15.85 -6.15 -21.37
CA TRP A 264 16.34 -6.80 -20.15
C TRP A 264 15.85 -6.12 -18.87
N ALA A 265 15.94 -4.78 -18.81
CA ALA A 265 15.45 -4.03 -17.66
C ALA A 265 13.94 -4.23 -17.43
N ARG A 266 13.16 -4.32 -18.52
CA ARG A 266 11.72 -4.60 -18.47
C ARG A 266 11.43 -6.02 -17.97
N PHE A 267 12.16 -7.03 -18.46
CA PHE A 267 12.06 -8.41 -17.98
C PHE A 267 12.38 -8.51 -16.49
N HIS A 268 13.46 -7.87 -16.06
CA HIS A 268 13.88 -7.82 -14.67
C HIS A 268 12.84 -7.12 -13.78
N GLU A 269 12.29 -5.98 -14.22
CA GLU A 269 11.20 -5.29 -13.53
C GLU A 269 9.96 -6.19 -13.38
N LEU A 270 9.60 -6.94 -14.43
CA LEU A 270 8.48 -7.89 -14.39
C LEU A 270 8.72 -9.01 -13.38
N ASP A 271 9.94 -9.54 -13.28
CA ASP A 271 10.26 -10.65 -12.37
C ASP A 271 10.15 -10.21 -10.91
N ILE A 272 10.72 -9.05 -10.58
CA ILE A 272 10.54 -8.44 -9.25
C ILE A 272 9.06 -8.16 -9.00
N ARG A 273 8.32 -7.69 -10.02
CA ARG A 273 6.87 -7.45 -9.88
C ARG A 273 6.10 -8.71 -9.54
N HIS A 274 6.45 -9.81 -10.18
CA HIS A 274 5.87 -11.11 -9.91
C HIS A 274 6.23 -11.61 -8.51
N PHE A 275 7.48 -11.45 -8.07
CA PHE A 275 7.92 -11.79 -6.71
C PHE A 275 7.11 -11.03 -5.64
N VAL A 276 7.02 -9.71 -5.77
CA VAL A 276 6.28 -8.86 -4.82
C VAL A 276 4.79 -9.18 -4.84
N ALA A 277 4.18 -9.37 -6.01
CA ALA A 277 2.77 -9.75 -6.13
C ALA A 277 2.47 -11.12 -5.52
N SER A 278 3.46 -12.01 -5.50
CA SER A 278 3.35 -13.35 -4.91
C SER A 278 3.44 -13.34 -3.38
N ASN A 279 4.01 -12.30 -2.78
CA ASN A 279 4.20 -12.20 -1.33
C ASN A 279 3.18 -11.24 -0.69
N PRO A 280 2.25 -11.72 0.15
CA PRO A 280 1.23 -10.87 0.77
C PRO A 280 1.79 -9.82 1.74
N ASN A 281 3.04 -9.99 2.20
CA ASN A 281 3.70 -9.03 3.07
C ASN A 281 4.33 -7.86 2.30
N LEU A 282 4.44 -7.95 0.96
CA LEU A 282 5.09 -6.94 0.13
C LEU A 282 4.08 -6.24 -0.79
N LYS A 283 4.28 -4.94 -1.03
CA LYS A 283 3.48 -4.19 -2.00
C LYS A 283 4.28 -3.05 -2.60
N TYR A 284 4.17 -2.84 -3.90
CA TYR A 284 4.75 -1.67 -4.55
C TYR A 284 4.09 -0.37 -4.09
N CYS A 285 4.88 0.69 -4.10
CA CYS A 285 4.33 2.03 -4.09
C CYS A 285 3.46 2.24 -5.34
N PRO A 286 2.20 2.74 -5.20
CA PRO A 286 1.33 2.99 -6.34
C PRO A 286 1.70 4.25 -7.14
N ALA A 287 2.62 5.08 -6.62
CA ALA A 287 3.01 6.31 -7.28
C ALA A 287 3.70 6.02 -8.63
N PRO A 288 3.36 6.76 -9.71
CA PRO A 288 4.01 6.61 -11.00
C PRO A 288 5.53 6.75 -10.89
N SER A 289 6.26 5.89 -11.61
CA SER A 289 7.73 5.88 -11.64
C SER A 289 8.43 5.57 -10.30
N CYS A 290 7.68 5.22 -9.25
CA CYS A 290 8.26 4.83 -7.97
C CYS A 290 8.58 3.32 -7.95
N THR A 291 9.84 2.96 -7.69
CA THR A 291 10.31 1.56 -7.67
C THR A 291 10.41 0.96 -6.26
N PHE A 292 10.07 1.74 -5.23
CA PHE A 292 10.11 1.28 -3.84
C PHE A 292 8.98 0.29 -3.54
N THR A 293 9.32 -0.71 -2.73
CA THR A 293 8.38 -1.71 -2.20
C THR A 293 8.26 -1.53 -0.69
N VAL A 294 7.08 -1.69 -0.12
CA VAL A 294 6.88 -1.67 1.33
C VAL A 294 6.61 -3.08 1.82
N SER A 295 7.25 -3.46 2.93
CA SER A 295 6.97 -4.68 3.69
C SER A 295 6.09 -4.35 4.89
N CYS A 296 4.93 -5.00 5.00
CA CYS A 296 4.03 -4.87 6.13
C CYS A 296 3.36 -6.21 6.51
N PRO A 297 4.04 -7.04 7.33
CA PRO A 297 3.47 -8.32 7.75
C PRO A 297 2.18 -8.20 8.56
N ALA A 298 2.01 -7.11 9.32
CA ALA A 298 0.80 -6.85 10.10
C ALA A 298 -0.46 -6.68 9.22
N ALA A 299 -0.28 -6.31 7.95
CA ALA A 299 -1.36 -6.04 7.01
C ALA A 299 -1.54 -7.14 5.94
N ALA A 300 -0.82 -8.26 6.07
CA ALA A 300 -0.80 -9.31 5.05
C ALA A 300 -2.09 -10.15 5.00
N SER A 301 -2.87 -10.17 6.10
CA SER A 301 -4.08 -10.97 6.19
C SER A 301 -5.35 -10.13 5.97
N LYS A 302 -6.37 -10.70 5.32
CA LYS A 302 -7.67 -10.01 5.17
C LYS A 302 -8.35 -9.72 6.51
N SER A 303 -8.12 -10.56 7.53
CA SER A 303 -8.70 -10.37 8.86
C SER A 303 -8.10 -9.15 9.58
N SER A 304 -6.81 -8.88 9.42
CA SER A 304 -6.19 -7.70 10.06
C SER A 304 -6.68 -6.38 9.44
N LEU A 305 -7.08 -6.39 8.16
CA LEU A 305 -7.68 -5.22 7.50
C LEU A 305 -9.09 -4.86 7.99
N ALA A 306 -9.72 -5.72 8.79
CA ALA A 306 -11.01 -5.46 9.41
C ALA A 306 -10.90 -4.64 10.71
N THR A 307 -9.71 -4.56 11.30
CA THR A 307 -9.46 -3.85 12.57
C THR A 307 -8.35 -2.82 12.47
N VAL A 308 -7.54 -2.87 11.41
CA VAL A 308 -6.39 -1.97 11.22
C VAL A 308 -6.42 -1.37 9.82
N VAL A 309 -6.08 -0.08 9.75
CA VAL A 309 -5.87 0.64 8.48
C VAL A 309 -4.37 0.84 8.27
N PRO A 310 -3.74 0.05 7.39
CA PRO A 310 -2.30 0.04 7.26
C PRO A 310 -1.81 1.17 6.32
N THR A 311 -1.91 2.41 6.77
CA THR A 311 -1.35 3.56 6.04
C THR A 311 0.18 3.55 6.20
N VAL A 312 0.88 3.34 5.09
CA VAL A 312 2.35 3.25 5.03
C VAL A 312 2.91 4.37 4.15
N ALA A 313 4.22 4.62 4.26
CA ALA A 313 4.94 5.54 3.39
C ALA A 313 6.18 4.87 2.81
N CYS A 314 6.44 5.06 1.52
CA CYS A 314 7.73 4.67 0.95
C CYS A 314 8.84 5.68 1.31
N GLU A 315 10.10 5.34 1.03
CA GLU A 315 11.25 6.26 1.18
C GLU A 315 11.10 7.58 0.40
N ALA A 316 10.36 7.60 -0.70
CA ALA A 316 10.03 8.82 -1.44
C ALA A 316 8.86 9.62 -0.81
N HIS A 317 8.45 9.29 0.41
CA HIS A 317 7.38 9.94 1.18
C HIS A 317 5.96 9.86 0.58
N HIS A 318 5.73 8.99 -0.42
CA HIS A 318 4.37 8.71 -0.90
C HIS A 318 3.61 7.87 0.13
N LYS A 319 2.50 8.42 0.64
CA LYS A 319 1.63 7.75 1.62
C LYS A 319 0.47 7.05 0.93
N PHE A 320 0.23 5.79 1.27
CA PHE A 320 -0.86 4.99 0.71
C PHE A 320 -1.29 3.88 1.67
N CYS A 321 -2.48 3.31 1.45
CA CYS A 321 -2.91 2.14 2.20
C CYS A 321 -2.30 0.84 1.64
N PHE A 322 -1.67 0.05 2.49
CA PHE A 322 -1.17 -1.28 2.13
C PHE A 322 -2.31 -2.25 1.79
N GLY A 323 -3.42 -2.18 2.53
CA GLY A 323 -4.52 -3.15 2.45
C GLY A 323 -5.50 -2.97 1.29
N CYS A 324 -5.54 -1.81 0.65
CA CYS A 324 -6.52 -1.52 -0.41
C CYS A 324 -5.93 -0.66 -1.54
N PRO A 325 -6.63 -0.51 -2.68
CA PRO A 325 -6.17 0.32 -3.80
C PRO A 325 -6.60 1.79 -3.67
N ILE A 326 -7.09 2.23 -2.51
CA ILE A 326 -7.50 3.62 -2.30
C ILE A 326 -6.24 4.47 -2.18
N ASP A 327 -6.20 5.56 -2.96
CA ASP A 327 -5.12 6.53 -2.91
C ASP A 327 -5.14 7.32 -1.59
N GLY A 328 -3.99 7.35 -0.92
CA GLY A 328 -3.79 8.12 0.30
C GLY A 328 -4.28 7.43 1.58
N ASP A 329 -4.38 8.25 2.64
CA ASP A 329 -4.82 7.82 3.95
C ASP A 329 -6.35 7.80 4.03
N HIS A 330 -6.90 6.69 4.51
CA HIS A 330 -8.34 6.57 4.76
C HIS A 330 -8.68 6.26 6.22
N ARG A 331 -7.77 6.53 7.15
CA ARG A 331 -8.09 6.53 8.57
C ARG A 331 -9.12 7.63 8.88
N PRO A 332 -10.10 7.38 9.77
CA PRO A 332 -10.19 6.22 10.67
C PRO A 332 -10.94 5.00 10.10
N VAL A 333 -11.45 5.05 8.87
CA VAL A 333 -12.34 4.02 8.34
C VAL A 333 -11.58 2.79 7.81
N ILE A 334 -12.08 1.57 8.11
CA ILE A 334 -11.48 0.32 7.62
C ILE A 334 -11.63 0.16 6.10
N CYS A 335 -10.72 -0.62 5.48
CA CYS A 335 -10.64 -0.78 4.03
C CYS A 335 -11.97 -1.24 3.39
N GLY A 336 -12.66 -2.19 4.04
CA GLY A 336 -13.94 -2.72 3.56
C GLY A 336 -15.01 -1.63 3.43
N ILE A 337 -15.21 -0.85 4.50
CA ILE A 337 -16.17 0.26 4.52
C ILE A 337 -15.76 1.38 3.56
N ALA A 338 -14.48 1.73 3.48
CA ALA A 338 -13.99 2.74 2.55
C ALA A 338 -14.32 2.37 1.09
N LYS A 339 -14.11 1.09 0.72
CA LYS A 339 -14.45 0.56 -0.61
C LYS A 339 -15.96 0.60 -0.86
N MET A 340 -16.78 0.24 0.13
CA MET A 340 -18.25 0.32 0.03
C MET A 340 -18.73 1.76 -0.15
N TRP A 341 -18.15 2.71 0.59
CA TRP A 341 -18.45 4.13 0.44
C TRP A 341 -18.14 4.64 -0.97
N LEU A 342 -16.93 4.38 -1.48
CA LEU A 342 -16.55 4.81 -2.83
C LEU A 342 -17.42 4.17 -3.92
N LYS A 343 -17.77 2.89 -3.77
CA LYS A 343 -18.71 2.22 -4.69
C LYS A 343 -20.08 2.90 -4.65
N LYS A 344 -20.60 3.21 -3.46
CA LYS A 344 -21.86 3.93 -3.30
C LYS A 344 -21.81 5.33 -3.93
N CYS A 345 -20.72 6.06 -3.74
CA CYS A 345 -20.50 7.37 -4.36
C CYS A 345 -20.50 7.30 -5.90
N HIS A 346 -19.95 6.23 -6.46
CA HIS A 346 -19.96 5.98 -7.90
C HIS A 346 -21.37 5.65 -8.40
N ASP A 347 -22.06 4.71 -7.74
CA ASP A 347 -23.37 4.21 -8.17
C ASP A 347 -24.48 5.27 -8.01
N ASP A 348 -24.43 6.09 -6.95
CA ASP A 348 -25.44 7.14 -6.67
C ASP A 348 -25.04 8.53 -7.23
N SER A 349 -24.00 8.59 -8.09
CA SER A 349 -23.40 9.84 -8.57
C SER A 349 -24.34 10.73 -9.40
N GLU A 350 -25.30 10.16 -10.13
CA GLU A 350 -26.26 10.94 -10.94
C GLU A 350 -27.24 11.75 -10.08
N THR A 351 -27.62 11.25 -8.90
CA THR A 351 -28.51 11.97 -7.96
C THR A 351 -27.75 13.03 -7.16
N ALA A 352 -26.47 12.76 -6.84
CA ALA A 352 -25.62 13.67 -6.08
C ALA A 352 -25.06 14.84 -6.93
N ASN A 353 -24.77 14.59 -8.21
CA ASN A 353 -24.25 15.61 -9.14
C ASN A 353 -25.26 16.71 -9.47
N TRP A 354 -26.57 16.42 -9.43
CA TRP A 354 -27.62 17.44 -9.61
C TRP A 354 -27.54 18.55 -8.54
N ILE A 355 -27.10 18.24 -7.33
CA ILE A 355 -27.09 19.17 -6.17
C ILE A 355 -25.74 19.90 -6.03
N LYS A 356 -24.69 19.42 -6.69
CA LYS A 356 -23.32 19.93 -6.52
C LYS A 356 -23.05 21.15 -7.42
N SER A 357 -23.81 22.23 -7.21
CA SER A 357 -23.44 23.54 -7.72
C SER A 357 -22.27 24.07 -6.87
N ASN A 358 -21.15 24.46 -7.50
CA ASN A 358 -20.06 25.19 -6.83
C ASN A 358 -20.48 26.58 -6.34
N THR A 359 -21.75 26.93 -6.57
CA THR A 359 -22.41 28.15 -6.22
C THR A 359 -23.63 27.84 -5.36
N LYS A 360 -23.77 28.54 -4.23
CA LYS A 360 -24.94 28.46 -3.35
C LYS A 360 -25.52 29.87 -3.16
N GLU A 361 -26.75 29.97 -2.68
CA GLU A 361 -27.38 31.25 -2.39
C GLU A 361 -27.30 31.57 -0.89
N CYS A 362 -27.05 32.84 -0.56
CA CYS A 362 -27.09 33.30 0.83
C CYS A 362 -28.49 33.08 1.44
N SER A 363 -28.58 32.38 2.57
CA SER A 363 -29.86 32.12 3.26
C SER A 363 -30.59 33.39 3.74
N LYS A 364 -29.88 34.52 3.87
CA LYS A 364 -30.47 35.80 4.30
C LYS A 364 -30.86 36.73 3.16
N CYS A 365 -30.11 36.76 2.06
CA CYS A 365 -30.30 37.77 0.99
C CYS A 365 -30.33 37.20 -0.43
N GLN A 366 -30.25 35.88 -0.57
CA GLN A 366 -30.32 35.12 -1.83
C GLN A 366 -29.28 35.53 -2.88
N SER A 367 -28.23 36.28 -2.49
CA SER A 367 -27.11 36.53 -3.40
C SER A 367 -26.36 35.22 -3.67
N THR A 368 -26.04 34.95 -4.93
CA THR A 368 -25.18 33.84 -5.33
C THR A 368 -23.76 34.03 -4.75
N ILE A 369 -23.22 32.97 -4.15
CA ILE A 369 -21.91 32.90 -3.51
C ILE A 369 -21.17 31.69 -4.07
N GLU A 370 -19.93 31.91 -4.49
CA GLU A 370 -19.01 30.86 -4.94
C GLU A 370 -18.02 30.51 -3.83
N LYS A 371 -17.66 29.23 -3.69
CA LYS A 371 -16.65 28.80 -2.70
C LYS A 371 -15.26 29.20 -3.19
N ASN A 372 -14.55 30.05 -2.44
CA ASN A 372 -13.25 30.63 -2.82
C ASN A 372 -12.10 30.28 -1.87
N GLY A 373 -12.25 29.20 -1.08
CA GLY A 373 -11.30 28.76 -0.07
C GLY A 373 -11.64 27.38 0.48
N GLY A 374 -10.77 26.86 1.34
CA GLY A 374 -10.96 25.57 2.01
C GLY A 374 -11.89 25.66 3.22
N CYS A 375 -11.96 26.85 3.85
CA CYS A 375 -12.75 27.12 5.05
C CYS A 375 -14.27 27.02 4.80
N ASN A 376 -14.99 26.41 5.74
CA ASN A 376 -16.45 26.32 5.72
C ASN A 376 -17.15 27.53 6.36
N HIS A 377 -16.41 28.35 7.10
CA HIS A 377 -16.91 29.64 7.60
C HIS A 377 -16.94 30.64 6.44
N MET A 378 -18.15 31.10 6.06
CA MET A 378 -18.32 32.05 4.97
C MET A 378 -19.04 33.31 5.40
N THR A 379 -18.56 34.45 4.93
CA THR A 379 -19.19 35.76 5.14
C THR A 379 -19.78 36.29 3.82
N CYS A 380 -21.10 36.54 3.79
CA CYS A 380 -21.76 37.07 2.60
C CYS A 380 -21.26 38.48 2.27
N LYS A 381 -20.76 38.70 1.05
CA LYS A 381 -20.26 40.02 0.61
C LYS A 381 -21.32 41.12 0.60
N LYS A 382 -22.59 40.77 0.31
CA LYS A 382 -23.72 41.72 0.19
C LYS A 382 -24.33 42.12 1.53
N CYS A 383 -24.60 41.15 2.41
CA CYS A 383 -25.31 41.40 3.67
C CYS A 383 -24.47 41.15 4.94
N LYS A 384 -23.20 40.76 4.79
CA LYS A 384 -22.24 40.49 5.88
C LYS A 384 -22.69 39.42 6.88
N TYR A 385 -23.68 38.61 6.51
CA TYR A 385 -24.11 37.46 7.30
C TYR A 385 -23.06 36.35 7.24
N GLU A 386 -22.72 35.82 8.41
CA GLU A 386 -21.77 34.71 8.61
C GLU A 386 -22.53 33.40 8.77
N PHE A 387 -22.17 32.41 7.95
CA PHE A 387 -22.87 31.14 7.89
C PHE A 387 -21.93 30.00 7.53
N CYS A 388 -22.37 28.78 7.83
CA CYS A 388 -21.65 27.56 7.46
C CYS A 388 -21.99 27.15 6.02
N TRP A 389 -20.98 26.93 5.19
CA TRP A 389 -21.17 26.51 3.80
C TRP A 389 -21.86 25.14 3.67
N VAL A 390 -21.70 24.26 4.66
CA VAL A 390 -22.25 22.90 4.62
C VAL A 390 -23.76 22.92 4.87
N CYS A 391 -24.20 23.45 6.02
CA CYS A 391 -25.61 23.41 6.45
C CYS A 391 -26.41 24.68 6.14
N MET A 392 -25.77 25.76 5.68
CA MET A 392 -26.38 27.08 5.45
C MET A 392 -26.95 27.77 6.70
N GLY A 393 -26.71 27.20 7.88
CA GLY A 393 -27.09 27.74 9.19
C GLY A 393 -26.14 28.83 9.69
N PRO A 394 -26.54 29.60 10.72
CA PRO A 394 -25.75 30.66 11.31
C PRO A 394 -24.43 30.13 11.88
N TRP A 395 -23.33 30.85 11.63
CA TRP A 395 -22.03 30.43 12.16
C TRP A 395 -21.94 30.58 13.68
N SER A 396 -22.65 31.56 14.27
CA SER A 396 -22.65 31.82 15.71
C SER A 396 -23.14 30.66 16.58
N GLU A 397 -23.97 29.77 16.04
CA GLU A 397 -24.47 28.59 16.75
C GLU A 397 -23.47 27.42 16.72
N HIS A 398 -22.55 27.42 15.75
CA HIS A 398 -21.52 26.38 15.64
C HIS A 398 -20.54 26.48 16.81
N GLY A 399 -20.31 25.35 17.49
CA GLY A 399 -19.45 25.27 18.66
C GLY A 399 -20.17 25.43 20.00
N THR A 400 -21.49 25.60 19.99
CA THR A 400 -22.34 25.41 21.18
C THR A 400 -22.62 23.92 21.40
N ALA A 401 -22.88 23.51 22.65
CA ALA A 401 -23.13 22.10 22.98
C ALA A 401 -24.46 21.56 22.39
N TRP A 402 -25.42 22.46 22.10
CA TRP A 402 -26.77 22.09 21.67
C TRP A 402 -26.92 22.07 20.14
N TYR A 403 -26.02 22.69 19.38
CA TYR A 403 -26.08 22.71 17.91
C TYR A 403 -25.02 21.80 17.30
N SER A 404 -25.46 20.74 16.60
CA SER A 404 -24.58 19.74 15.98
C SER A 404 -24.80 19.65 14.48
N CYS A 405 -24.01 20.41 13.71
CA CYS A 405 -24.07 20.41 12.24
C CYS A 405 -23.65 19.07 11.62
N ASN A 406 -22.76 18.31 12.27
CA ASN A 406 -22.20 17.06 11.73
C ASN A 406 -23.18 15.87 11.84
N ARG A 407 -24.02 15.85 12.89
CA ARG A 407 -24.98 14.77 13.16
C ARG A 407 -26.18 14.82 12.21
N TYR A 408 -26.72 13.65 11.87
CA TYR A 408 -27.97 13.53 11.12
C TYR A 408 -29.10 13.17 12.09
N ASP A 409 -30.09 14.06 12.25
CA ASP A 409 -31.28 13.76 13.06
C ASP A 409 -32.26 12.93 12.24
N GLU A 410 -32.49 11.69 12.65
CA GLU A 410 -33.48 10.81 12.01
C GLU A 410 -34.91 11.11 12.45
N LYS A 411 -35.13 12.03 13.40
CA LYS A 411 -36.47 12.40 13.89
C LYS A 411 -37.36 13.01 12.81
N ASP A 412 -36.76 13.68 11.81
CA ASP A 412 -37.48 14.21 10.65
C ASP A 412 -38.05 13.11 9.73
N GLY A 413 -37.69 11.84 9.95
CA GLY A 413 -38.16 10.68 9.18
C GLY A 413 -39.13 9.75 9.92
N ILE A 414 -39.51 10.05 11.17
CA ILE A 414 -40.29 9.12 12.02
C ILE A 414 -41.76 8.96 11.54
N ASP A 415 -42.27 9.86 10.71
CA ASP A 415 -43.61 9.77 10.11
C ASP A 415 -43.68 8.89 8.84
N ALA A 416 -42.57 8.27 8.43
CA ALA A 416 -42.45 7.49 7.20
C ALA A 416 -43.04 6.07 7.31
N ARG A 417 -44.39 5.94 7.27
CA ARG A 417 -45.08 4.63 7.25
C ARG A 417 -45.05 3.91 5.89
N ASP A 418 -44.58 4.57 4.82
CA ASP A 418 -44.60 4.06 3.44
C ASP A 418 -43.21 3.67 2.92
N ALA A 419 -43.15 2.65 2.04
CA ALA A 419 -41.89 2.21 1.41
C ALA A 419 -41.20 3.35 0.62
N GLN A 420 -41.99 4.27 0.06
CA GLN A 420 -41.50 5.45 -0.64
C GLN A 420 -40.85 6.46 0.30
N SER A 421 -41.37 6.66 1.51
CA SER A 421 -40.79 7.59 2.48
C SER A 421 -39.51 7.03 3.12
N LYS A 422 -39.40 5.70 3.30
CA LYS A 422 -38.15 5.04 3.71
C LYS A 422 -37.03 5.18 2.65
N SER A 423 -37.38 5.13 1.37
CA SER A 423 -36.42 5.37 0.28
C SER A 423 -35.93 6.82 0.28
N ARG A 424 -36.81 7.79 0.55
CA ARG A 424 -36.46 9.22 0.63
C ARG A 424 -35.57 9.52 1.83
N SER A 425 -35.93 9.03 3.02
CA SER A 425 -35.12 9.24 4.23
C SER A 425 -33.73 8.60 4.13
N SER A 426 -33.62 7.45 3.46
CA SER A 426 -32.33 6.81 3.17
C SER A 426 -31.46 7.64 2.22
N LEU A 427 -32.09 8.28 1.23
CA LEU A 427 -31.41 9.18 0.29
C LEU A 427 -30.98 10.49 0.97
N GLU A 428 -31.85 11.10 1.78
CA GLU A 428 -31.56 12.32 2.55
C GLU A 428 -30.40 12.08 3.52
N ARG A 429 -30.42 10.95 4.23
CA ARG A 429 -29.30 10.49 5.07
C ARG A 429 -28.02 10.35 4.25
N TYR A 430 -28.06 9.68 3.10
CA TYR A 430 -26.89 9.56 2.23
C TYR A 430 -26.36 10.92 1.78
N LEU A 431 -27.24 11.82 1.31
CA LEU A 431 -26.86 13.16 0.87
C LEU A 431 -26.24 13.99 2.00
N HIS A 432 -26.71 13.85 3.24
CA HIS A 432 -26.11 14.52 4.40
C HIS A 432 -24.63 14.17 4.58
N TYR A 433 -24.31 12.88 4.59
CA TYR A 433 -22.93 12.41 4.77
C TYR A 433 -22.09 12.60 3.49
N TYR A 434 -22.68 12.37 2.31
CA TYR A 434 -22.01 12.58 1.02
C TYR A 434 -21.60 14.02 0.83
N ASN A 435 -22.49 14.98 1.07
CA ASN A 435 -22.18 16.40 0.90
C ASN A 435 -21.01 16.84 1.80
N ARG A 436 -20.94 16.33 3.03
CA ARG A 436 -19.83 16.61 3.96
C ARG A 436 -18.53 15.95 3.53
N TRP A 437 -18.57 14.67 3.17
CA TRP A 437 -17.43 13.95 2.61
C TRP A 437 -16.87 14.67 1.36
N ALA A 438 -17.74 15.00 0.42
CA ALA A 438 -17.40 15.66 -0.83
C ALA A 438 -16.89 17.09 -0.61
N ASN A 439 -17.42 17.79 0.40
CA ASN A 439 -16.97 19.11 0.77
C ASN A 439 -15.53 19.10 1.31
N HIS A 440 -15.19 18.14 2.19
CA HIS A 440 -13.81 17.97 2.66
C HIS A 440 -12.86 17.51 1.55
N GLU A 441 -13.33 16.66 0.62
CA GLU A 441 -12.56 16.30 -0.58
C GLU A 441 -12.27 17.51 -1.48
N GLN A 442 -13.26 18.37 -1.70
CA GLN A 442 -13.07 19.61 -2.47
C GLN A 442 -12.17 20.60 -1.74
N SER A 443 -12.36 20.78 -0.42
CA SER A 443 -11.47 21.63 0.39
C SER A 443 -10.02 21.14 0.33
N ALA A 444 -9.77 19.83 0.30
CA ALA A 444 -8.43 19.28 0.13
C ALA A 444 -7.81 19.60 -1.24
N LYS A 445 -8.60 19.63 -2.32
CA LYS A 445 -8.12 20.09 -3.64
C LYS A 445 -7.75 21.57 -3.64
N LEU A 446 -8.51 22.39 -2.91
CA LEU A 446 -8.20 23.82 -2.73
C LEU A 446 -7.00 24.06 -1.79
N SER A 447 -6.58 23.07 -0.98
CA SER A 447 -5.37 23.16 -0.15
C SER A 447 -4.12 23.49 -0.98
N MET A 448 -4.03 23.05 -2.25
CA MET A 448 -2.90 23.41 -3.12
C MET A 448 -2.77 24.93 -3.32
N GLU A 449 -3.88 25.63 -3.46
CA GLU A 449 -3.87 27.09 -3.52
C GLU A 449 -3.48 27.70 -2.17
N LEU A 450 -3.92 27.09 -1.07
CA LEU A 450 -3.56 27.53 0.27
C LEU A 450 -2.04 27.41 0.51
N TYR A 451 -1.41 26.32 0.06
CA TYR A 451 0.05 26.18 0.09
C TYR A 451 0.74 27.30 -0.68
N SER A 452 0.34 27.54 -1.93
CA SER A 452 0.95 28.59 -2.77
C SER A 452 0.77 29.99 -2.16
N LYS A 453 -0.41 30.30 -1.62
CA LYS A 453 -0.68 31.56 -0.91
C LYS A 453 0.16 31.66 0.37
N THR A 454 0.35 30.56 1.07
CA THR A 454 1.14 30.51 2.31
C THR A 454 2.63 30.70 2.05
N GLU A 455 3.17 30.12 0.98
CA GLU A 455 4.58 30.35 0.59
C GLU A 455 4.84 31.83 0.30
N LYS A 456 3.95 32.49 -0.47
CA LYS A 456 4.05 33.94 -0.71
C LYS A 456 3.96 34.75 0.58
N LYS A 457 3.02 34.40 1.47
CA LYS A 457 2.89 35.02 2.81
C LYS A 457 4.16 34.83 3.65
N MET A 458 4.82 33.67 3.56
CA MET A 458 6.08 33.39 4.26
C MET A 458 7.23 34.23 3.70
N GLU A 459 7.31 34.42 2.37
CA GLU A 459 8.29 35.32 1.74
C GLU A 459 8.05 36.79 2.13
N GLU A 460 6.80 37.25 2.08
CA GLU A 460 6.41 38.60 2.52
C GLU A 460 6.78 38.82 4.00
N MET A 461 6.55 37.83 4.86
CA MET A 461 6.93 37.88 6.27
C MET A 461 8.46 37.99 6.44
N GLN A 462 9.26 37.28 5.65
CA GLN A 462 10.72 37.39 5.70
C GLN A 462 11.24 38.76 5.24
N ILE A 463 10.53 39.43 4.33
CA ILE A 463 10.94 40.75 3.81
C ILE A 463 10.50 41.88 4.74
N THR A 464 9.29 41.77 5.29
CA THR A 464 8.66 42.82 6.11
C THR A 464 8.98 42.72 7.60
N SER A 465 9.44 41.57 8.06
CA SER A 465 9.92 41.34 9.42
C SER A 465 11.32 40.74 9.39
N ASP A 466 12.12 40.99 10.43
CA ASP A 466 13.48 40.44 10.58
C ASP A 466 13.48 38.92 10.93
N LEU A 467 12.44 38.17 10.54
CA LEU A 467 12.31 36.74 10.81
C LEU A 467 13.11 35.91 9.80
N THR A 468 13.79 34.90 10.33
CA THR A 468 14.57 33.95 9.52
C THR A 468 13.68 32.95 8.79
N TRP A 469 14.23 32.28 7.76
CA TRP A 469 13.55 31.21 7.03
C TRP A 469 13.01 30.10 7.94
N ILE A 470 13.75 29.77 9.01
CA ILE A 470 13.35 28.75 10.00
C ILE A 470 12.13 29.22 10.80
N GLU A 471 12.09 30.50 11.15
CA GLU A 471 11.04 31.06 12.00
C GLU A 471 9.69 31.19 11.31
N VAL A 472 9.65 31.26 9.97
CA VAL A 472 8.39 31.31 9.22
C VAL A 472 7.82 29.93 8.89
N GLN A 473 8.56 28.83 9.11
CA GLN A 473 8.11 27.46 8.80
C GLN A 473 6.85 27.01 9.56
N PHE A 474 6.48 27.69 10.65
CA PHE A 474 5.26 27.37 11.39
C PHE A 474 4.00 27.48 10.51
N MET A 475 3.98 28.39 9.54
CA MET A 475 2.87 28.54 8.60
C MET A 475 2.71 27.30 7.72
N LYS A 476 3.81 26.81 7.14
CA LYS A 476 3.81 25.57 6.34
C LYS A 476 3.35 24.37 7.16
N LYS A 477 3.88 24.20 8.38
CA LYS A 477 3.46 23.12 9.30
C LYS A 477 1.97 23.18 9.64
N ALA A 478 1.42 24.39 9.81
CA ALA A 478 0.00 24.56 10.08
C ALA A 478 -0.87 24.17 8.87
N VAL A 479 -0.46 24.52 7.65
CA VAL A 479 -1.15 24.08 6.42
C VAL A 479 -1.06 22.55 6.26
N ASP A 480 0.11 21.95 6.50
CA ASP A 480 0.31 20.50 6.48
C ASP A 480 -0.66 19.79 7.45
N GLU A 481 -0.83 20.33 8.66
CA GLU A 481 -1.73 19.73 9.65
C GLU A 481 -3.22 19.93 9.29
N VAL A 482 -3.61 21.08 8.73
CA VAL A 482 -4.97 21.29 8.19
C VAL A 482 -5.27 20.28 7.09
N ASP A 483 -4.36 20.10 6.13
CA ASP A 483 -4.56 19.18 5.01
C ASP A 483 -4.73 17.73 5.48
N LYS A 484 -3.84 17.30 6.39
CA LYS A 484 -3.92 15.99 7.05
C LYS A 484 -5.25 15.79 7.77
N CYS A 485 -5.70 16.76 8.56
CA CYS A 485 -6.95 16.65 9.31
C CYS A 485 -8.19 16.71 8.41
N ARG A 486 -8.16 17.46 7.30
CA ARG A 486 -9.23 17.45 6.28
C ARG A 486 -9.36 16.07 5.64
N MET A 487 -8.24 15.39 5.39
CA MET A 487 -8.26 14.00 4.92
C MET A 487 -8.92 13.07 5.95
N THR A 488 -8.55 13.17 7.22
CA THR A 488 -9.20 12.38 8.29
C THR A 488 -10.69 12.69 8.40
N LEU A 489 -11.07 13.98 8.43
CA LEU A 489 -12.48 14.42 8.49
C LEU A 489 -13.32 13.93 7.30
N LYS A 490 -12.75 13.92 6.09
CA LYS A 490 -13.42 13.30 4.94
C LYS A 490 -13.86 11.88 5.28
N TRP A 491 -12.95 11.08 5.81
CA TRP A 491 -13.19 9.67 6.09
C TRP A 491 -13.99 9.41 7.37
N THR A 492 -14.02 10.34 8.32
CA THR A 492 -14.90 10.22 9.49
C THR A 492 -16.37 10.24 9.10
N TYR A 493 -16.75 11.04 8.09
CA TYR A 493 -18.12 11.05 7.56
C TYR A 493 -18.52 9.75 6.86
N ALA A 494 -17.59 9.13 6.12
CA ALA A 494 -17.83 7.81 5.53
C ALA A 494 -18.03 6.75 6.61
N MET A 495 -17.23 6.79 7.69
CA MET A 495 -17.40 5.89 8.83
C MET A 495 -18.74 6.12 9.55
N ALA A 496 -19.07 7.36 9.90
CA ALA A 496 -20.31 7.71 10.61
C ALA A 496 -21.58 7.29 9.87
N TYR A 497 -21.56 7.27 8.53
CA TYR A 497 -22.66 6.77 7.71
C TYR A 497 -22.92 5.27 7.91
N TYR A 498 -21.86 4.46 8.06
CA TYR A 498 -21.97 3.01 8.23
C TYR A 498 -22.00 2.56 9.69
N LEU A 499 -21.63 3.40 10.65
CA LEU A 499 -21.77 3.09 12.06
C LEU A 499 -23.24 2.88 12.46
N GLU A 500 -23.49 1.81 13.20
CA GLU A 500 -24.75 1.55 13.87
C GLU A 500 -25.01 2.61 14.95
N LYS A 501 -26.28 2.88 15.23
CA LYS A 501 -26.67 3.81 16.29
C LYS A 501 -26.39 3.22 17.66
N GLY A 502 -25.85 4.05 18.54
CA GLY A 502 -25.60 3.70 19.94
C GLY A 502 -24.66 4.72 20.58
N ASN A 503 -24.37 4.50 21.86
CA ASN A 503 -23.55 5.40 22.66
C ASN A 503 -22.15 5.64 22.04
N GLU A 504 -21.54 4.59 21.50
CA GLU A 504 -20.22 4.68 20.85
C GLU A 504 -20.24 5.60 19.62
N LYS A 505 -21.32 5.58 18.85
CA LYS A 505 -21.49 6.48 17.71
C LYS A 505 -21.67 7.94 18.16
N GLU A 506 -22.40 8.17 19.25
CA GLU A 506 -22.59 9.52 19.78
C GLU A 506 -21.25 10.13 20.23
N LEU A 507 -20.46 9.37 21.01
CA LEU A 507 -19.11 9.77 21.43
C LEU A 507 -18.18 10.03 20.23
N TYR A 508 -18.24 9.15 19.23
CA TYR A 508 -17.50 9.34 17.97
C TYR A 508 -17.86 10.65 17.27
N GLU A 509 -19.16 10.96 17.16
CA GLU A 509 -19.64 12.19 16.53
C GLU A 509 -19.30 13.45 17.34
N ASP A 510 -19.16 13.35 18.67
CA ASP A 510 -18.64 14.46 19.50
C ASP A 510 -17.16 14.71 19.22
N ASN A 511 -16.34 13.64 19.19
CA ASN A 511 -14.92 13.75 18.83
C ASN A 511 -14.74 14.31 17.39
N GLN A 512 -15.59 13.88 16.45
CA GLN A 512 -15.62 14.41 15.09
C GLN A 512 -15.93 15.92 15.06
N ARG A 513 -16.95 16.37 15.80
CA ARG A 513 -17.34 17.79 15.88
C ARG A 513 -16.18 18.64 16.42
N ASP A 514 -15.52 18.18 17.48
CA ASP A 514 -14.43 18.90 18.11
C ASP A 514 -13.22 19.04 17.17
N LEU A 515 -12.91 17.98 16.39
CA LEU A 515 -11.88 18.03 15.35
C LEU A 515 -12.28 18.99 14.21
N GLU A 516 -13.51 18.90 13.72
CA GLU A 516 -13.98 19.75 12.62
C GLU A 516 -13.89 21.23 12.99
N ARG A 517 -14.37 21.60 14.18
CA ARG A 517 -14.25 22.98 14.67
C ARG A 517 -12.80 23.44 14.76
N ALA A 518 -11.91 22.60 15.33
CA ALA A 518 -10.50 22.94 15.45
C ALA A 518 -9.86 23.20 14.08
N VAL A 519 -10.19 22.38 13.08
CA VAL A 519 -9.67 22.51 11.70
C VAL A 519 -10.18 23.78 11.03
N GLU A 520 -11.47 24.09 11.15
CA GLU A 520 -12.02 25.31 10.54
C GLU A 520 -11.47 26.58 11.21
N ASP A 521 -11.33 26.58 12.53
CA ASP A 521 -10.68 27.67 13.29
C ASP A 521 -9.24 27.95 12.82
N LEU A 522 -8.45 26.89 12.56
CA LEU A 522 -7.08 27.03 12.06
C LEU A 522 -7.06 27.44 10.59
N SER A 523 -7.94 26.87 9.77
CA SER A 523 -8.06 27.22 8.36
C SER A 523 -8.44 28.68 8.16
N GLU A 524 -9.37 29.20 8.97
CA GLU A 524 -9.75 30.62 8.95
C GLU A 524 -8.55 31.51 9.27
N LEU A 525 -7.80 31.18 10.33
CA LEU A 525 -6.61 31.94 10.71
C LEU A 525 -5.54 31.97 9.61
N LEU A 526 -5.38 30.88 8.85
CA LEU A 526 -4.44 30.80 7.72
C LEU A 526 -4.91 31.59 6.50
N GLU A 527 -6.23 31.70 6.28
CA GLU A 527 -6.82 32.45 5.17
C GLU A 527 -6.84 33.97 5.42
N GLN A 528 -6.84 34.42 6.69
CA GLN A 528 -6.79 35.85 7.05
C GLN A 528 -5.54 36.58 6.53
N PRO A 529 -5.64 37.89 6.20
CA PRO A 529 -4.50 38.71 5.78
C PRO A 529 -3.49 38.88 6.93
N ILE A 530 -2.20 39.02 6.58
CA ILE A 530 -1.14 39.21 7.57
C ILE A 530 -0.92 40.71 7.78
N GLU A 531 -1.01 41.17 9.03
CA GLU A 531 -0.61 42.51 9.44
C GLU A 531 0.75 42.46 10.12
N ALA A 532 1.70 43.31 9.69
CA ALA A 532 3.10 43.28 10.12
C ALA A 532 3.27 43.41 11.64
N ASP A 533 2.46 44.26 12.29
CA ASP A 533 2.53 44.50 13.74
C ASP A 533 2.02 43.32 14.58
N SER A 534 1.37 42.34 13.94
CA SER A 534 0.73 41.20 14.61
C SER A 534 1.51 39.89 14.47
N ILE A 535 2.63 39.86 13.75
CA ILE A 535 3.33 38.62 13.34
C ILE A 535 3.71 37.74 14.54
N ALA A 536 4.19 38.32 15.64
CA ALA A 536 4.55 37.55 16.85
C ALA A 536 3.32 36.87 17.49
N LEU A 537 2.20 37.59 17.59
CA LEU A 537 0.93 37.06 18.10
C LEU A 537 0.33 36.04 17.14
N LEU A 538 0.45 36.26 15.83
CA LEU A 538 0.01 35.32 14.79
C LEU A 538 0.79 34.01 14.90
N ARG A 539 2.12 34.07 15.05
CA ARG A 539 2.98 32.89 15.24
C ARG A 539 2.53 32.04 16.43
N GLN A 540 2.29 32.69 17.57
CA GLN A 540 1.79 32.00 18.76
C GLN A 540 0.43 31.36 18.49
N LYS A 541 -0.56 32.14 18.02
CA LYS A 541 -1.92 31.65 17.76
C LYS A 541 -1.97 30.49 16.76
N VAL A 542 -1.23 30.58 15.65
CA VAL A 542 -1.17 29.54 14.63
C VAL A 542 -0.54 28.28 15.20
N THR A 543 0.55 28.41 15.96
CA THR A 543 1.23 27.27 16.57
C THR A 543 0.33 26.57 17.59
N ASP A 544 -0.31 27.33 18.49
CA ASP A 544 -1.19 26.78 19.52
C ASP A 544 -2.40 26.07 18.89
N LYS A 545 -3.04 26.68 17.88
CA LYS A 545 -4.14 26.05 17.15
C LYS A 545 -3.69 24.83 16.35
N ALA A 546 -2.51 24.85 15.72
CA ALA A 546 -1.97 23.70 15.01
C ALA A 546 -1.75 22.49 15.94
N VAL A 547 -1.16 22.73 17.12
CA VAL A 547 -0.98 21.67 18.14
C VAL A 547 -2.32 21.14 18.64
N TYR A 548 -3.30 22.03 18.86
CA TYR A 548 -4.64 21.62 19.29
C TYR A 548 -5.36 20.77 18.22
N VAL A 549 -5.30 21.17 16.95
CA VAL A 549 -5.83 20.42 15.81
C VAL A 549 -5.17 19.04 15.71
N GLN A 550 -3.84 18.99 15.79
CA GLN A 550 -3.10 17.74 15.79
C GLN A 550 -3.58 16.80 16.91
N LYS A 551 -3.70 17.32 18.14
CA LYS A 551 -4.15 16.53 19.30
C LYS A 551 -5.58 16.02 19.13
N ARG A 552 -6.50 16.82 18.60
CA ARG A 552 -7.87 16.37 18.31
C ARG A 552 -7.91 15.29 17.25
N ASN A 553 -7.05 15.40 16.23
CA ASN A 553 -6.94 14.38 15.20
C ASN A 553 -6.41 13.06 15.79
N GLU A 554 -5.38 13.13 16.62
CA GLU A 554 -4.83 11.97 17.33
C GLU A 554 -5.88 11.30 18.22
N ILE A 555 -6.69 12.06 18.97
CA ILE A 555 -7.78 11.51 19.79
C ILE A 555 -8.78 10.73 18.93
N VAL A 556 -9.24 11.29 17.80
CA VAL A 556 -10.17 10.59 16.90
C VAL A 556 -9.55 9.28 16.38
N LEU A 557 -8.28 9.32 15.98
CA LEU A 557 -7.58 8.16 15.43
C LEU A 557 -7.31 7.08 16.48
N GLU A 558 -6.86 7.46 17.68
CA GLU A 558 -6.55 6.55 18.78
C GLU A 558 -7.80 5.92 19.37
N ASP A 559 -8.85 6.71 19.63
CA ASP A 559 -10.13 6.19 20.10
C ASP A 559 -10.71 5.18 19.09
N THR A 560 -10.68 5.53 17.79
CA THR A 560 -11.16 4.62 16.75
C THR A 560 -10.34 3.33 16.69
N ALA A 561 -9.01 3.42 16.70
CA ALA A 561 -8.14 2.25 16.67
C ALA A 561 -8.33 1.35 17.90
N ASN A 562 -8.40 1.93 19.09
CA ASN A 562 -8.66 1.18 20.33
C ASN A 562 -10.05 0.54 20.27
N GLY A 563 -11.06 1.24 19.76
CA GLY A 563 -12.40 0.69 19.59
C GLY A 563 -12.47 -0.50 18.62
N PHE A 564 -11.56 -0.61 17.65
CA PHE A 564 -11.46 -1.83 16.82
C PHE A 564 -10.85 -3.00 17.59
N VAL A 565 -9.86 -2.75 18.45
CA VAL A 565 -9.27 -3.77 19.31
C VAL A 565 -10.27 -4.27 20.36
N ASP A 566 -11.06 -3.36 20.91
CA ASP A 566 -12.07 -3.63 21.94
C ASP A 566 -13.38 -4.22 21.36
N GLY A 567 -13.56 -4.19 20.03
CA GLY A 567 -14.80 -4.63 19.38
C GLY A 567 -16.00 -3.69 19.61
N ARG A 568 -15.78 -2.41 19.90
CA ARG A 568 -16.83 -1.41 20.19
C ARG A 568 -17.66 -1.02 18.95
N TRP A 569 -17.06 -1.03 17.77
CA TRP A 569 -17.69 -0.52 16.55
C TRP A 569 -18.64 -1.54 15.92
N ARG A 570 -19.92 -1.20 15.77
CA ARG A 570 -20.89 -2.01 15.01
C ARG A 570 -21.27 -1.30 13.72
N TRP A 571 -21.50 -2.08 12.66
CA TRP A 571 -21.84 -1.58 11.34
C TRP A 571 -23.32 -1.84 11.03
N ASN A 572 -23.98 -0.89 10.36
CA ASN A 572 -25.36 -1.05 9.88
C ASN A 572 -25.48 -1.93 8.61
N VAL A 573 -24.35 -2.45 8.12
CA VAL A 573 -24.22 -3.31 6.94
C VAL A 573 -23.26 -4.45 7.24
N SER A 574 -23.36 -5.55 6.48
CA SER A 574 -22.38 -6.62 6.52
C SER A 574 -21.07 -6.16 5.89
N VAL A 575 -19.94 -6.38 6.59
CA VAL A 575 -18.60 -6.01 6.13
C VAL A 575 -17.74 -7.27 6.05
N ASP A 576 -17.13 -7.51 4.89
CA ASP A 576 -16.27 -8.67 4.67
C ASP A 576 -15.11 -8.69 5.68
N GLY A 577 -14.94 -9.83 6.36
CA GLY A 577 -13.87 -10.03 7.36
C GLY A 577 -14.15 -9.42 8.74
N TYR A 578 -15.28 -8.74 8.93
CA TYR A 578 -15.72 -8.26 10.23
C TYR A 578 -16.82 -9.19 10.78
N HIS A 579 -16.46 -10.04 11.75
CA HIS A 579 -17.45 -10.79 12.51
C HIS A 579 -17.74 -10.02 13.80
N ALA A 580 -18.95 -9.52 13.94
CA ALA A 580 -19.41 -9.01 15.23
C ALA A 580 -19.33 -10.16 16.24
N ALA A 581 -18.57 -9.95 17.32
CA ALA A 581 -18.46 -10.90 18.43
C ALA A 581 -19.80 -11.05 19.16
#